data_AF-A4S7G3-F1
#
_entry.id   AF-A4S7G3-F1
#
_cell.length_a   1.000
_cell.length_b   1.000
_cell.length_c   1.000
_cell.angle_alpha   90.00
_cell.angle_beta   90.00
_cell.angle_gamma   90.00
#
_symmetry.space_group_name_H-M   'P 1'
#
loop_
_entity.id
_entity.type
_entity.pdbx_description
1 polymer ?
#
loop_
_entity_poly.entity_id
_entity_poly.type
_entity_poly.pdbx_seq_one_letter_code
_entity_poly.pdbx_strand_id
1 'polypeptide(L)'
;MPASMRVERRWWKKANRRVEVILRAPVSGLGDVDEVAHVRPGRARNHLVPGKLATYVNAEKLAAARERLAARERARIEAGGEDGDEAAATAQEEEHKRKERATVMKMLTAEPAIAFRRIKDKKTGKPRIAVTRENIVEEIRRQKSLNLTPGALMLERPIVDFGEYDIPLFIRGEPVGERTVPVVVRERL
;
A
#
# COMPACT_ATOMS: atom_id res chain seq x y z
N MET A 1 45.42 65.23 -12.77
CA MET A 1 45.47 63.85 -13.27
C MET A 1 46.58 63.10 -12.57
N PRO A 2 46.29 62.06 -11.79
CA PRO A 2 47.17 60.90 -11.76
C PRO A 2 46.42 59.60 -12.11
N ALA A 3 47.22 58.67 -12.63
CA ALA A 3 46.86 57.54 -13.46
C ALA A 3 45.92 56.51 -12.82
N SER A 4 44.99 56.02 -13.64
CA SER A 4 44.14 54.87 -13.35
C SER A 4 44.97 53.59 -13.25
N MET A 5 45.18 53.13 -12.02
CA MET A 5 45.82 51.86 -11.73
C MET A 5 44.86 50.73 -12.15
N ARG A 6 45.06 50.19 -13.35
CA ARG A 6 44.30 49.04 -13.85
C ARG A 6 44.79 47.78 -13.14
N VAL A 7 44.05 47.34 -12.12
CA VAL A 7 44.26 46.01 -11.54
C VAL A 7 43.83 44.98 -12.58
N GLU A 8 44.79 44.37 -13.27
CA GLU A 8 44.56 43.18 -14.08
C GLU A 8 43.97 42.09 -13.19
N ARG A 9 42.65 41.90 -13.25
CA ARG A 9 42.02 40.75 -12.62
C ARG A 9 42.44 39.51 -13.39
N ARG A 10 43.52 38.88 -12.94
CA ARG A 10 43.97 37.56 -13.36
C ARG A 10 42.85 36.56 -13.04
N TRP A 11 41.99 36.27 -14.02
CA TRP A 11 40.94 35.26 -13.92
C TRP A 11 41.60 33.89 -13.70
N TRP A 12 41.64 33.45 -12.44
CA TRP A 12 42.11 32.12 -12.08
C TRP A 12 41.02 31.12 -12.46
N LYS A 13 41.31 30.28 -13.46
CA LYS A 13 40.47 29.12 -13.78
C LYS A 13 40.33 28.28 -12.51
N LYS A 14 39.10 28.17 -12.00
CA LYS A 14 38.77 27.33 -10.85
C LYS A 14 39.00 25.88 -11.29
N ALA A 15 40.17 25.32 -10.99
CA ALA A 15 40.46 23.92 -11.27
C ALA A 15 39.38 23.08 -10.57
N ASN A 16 38.60 22.32 -11.34
CA ASN A 16 37.57 21.41 -10.83
C ASN A 16 38.24 20.16 -10.22
N ARG A 17 39.09 20.36 -9.22
CA ARG A 17 39.75 19.30 -8.48
C ARG A 17 38.67 18.53 -7.70
N ARG A 18 38.72 17.21 -7.76
CA ARG A 18 37.90 16.32 -6.92
C ARG A 18 38.78 15.69 -5.85
N VAL A 19 38.17 15.37 -4.71
CA VAL A 19 38.80 14.73 -3.55
C VAL A 19 37.94 13.53 -3.18
N GLU A 20 38.59 12.44 -2.83
CA GLU A 20 37.93 11.22 -2.38
C GLU A 20 37.67 11.28 -0.88
N VAL A 21 36.46 10.91 -0.48
CA VAL A 21 36.04 10.82 0.91
C VAL A 21 35.27 9.51 1.13
N ILE A 22 35.47 8.90 2.29
CA ILE A 22 34.72 7.74 2.74
C ILE A 22 33.53 8.24 3.56
N LEU A 23 32.31 7.90 3.17
CA LEU A 23 31.10 8.28 3.90
C LEU A 23 30.98 7.46 5.19
N ARG A 24 30.61 8.09 6.30
CA ARG A 24 30.30 7.41 7.58
C ARG A 24 28.81 7.34 7.85
N ALA A 25 28.04 8.15 7.14
CA ALA A 25 26.58 8.25 7.23
C ALA A 25 26.01 8.24 5.80
N PRO A 26 24.78 7.77 5.60
CA PRO A 26 24.15 7.84 4.29
C PRO A 26 23.89 9.32 3.96
N VAL A 27 24.31 9.75 2.77
CA VAL A 27 24.13 11.15 2.34
C VAL A 27 23.45 11.17 0.97
N SER A 28 22.37 11.94 0.88
CA SER A 28 21.55 12.05 -0.33
C SER A 28 22.38 12.50 -1.53
N GLY A 29 22.37 11.66 -2.59
CA GLY A 29 23.09 11.90 -3.84
C GLY A 29 24.61 11.68 -3.78
N LEU A 30 25.16 11.12 -2.69
CA LEU A 30 26.57 10.74 -2.61
C LEU A 30 26.81 9.25 -2.41
N GLY A 31 25.90 8.54 -1.73
CA GLY A 31 26.00 7.11 -1.49
C GLY A 31 25.63 6.71 -0.07
N ASP A 32 25.84 5.43 0.20
CA ASP A 32 25.56 4.79 1.49
C ASP A 32 26.79 4.81 2.42
N VAL A 33 26.61 4.31 3.65
CA VAL A 33 27.67 4.24 4.66
C VAL A 33 28.85 3.39 4.19
N ASP A 34 30.07 3.86 4.47
CA ASP A 34 31.36 3.27 4.13
C ASP A 34 31.69 3.21 2.62
N GLU A 35 30.91 3.89 1.78
CA GLU A 35 31.19 4.06 0.35
C GLU A 35 32.21 5.18 0.07
N VAL A 36 33.02 5.02 -0.99
CA VAL A 36 34.01 6.02 -1.44
C VAL A 36 33.36 6.96 -2.47
N ALA A 37 33.24 8.24 -2.13
CA ALA A 37 32.64 9.25 -2.99
C ALA A 37 33.66 10.32 -3.45
N HIS A 38 33.60 10.70 -4.74
CA HIS A 38 34.41 11.77 -5.32
C HIS A 38 33.69 13.12 -5.24
N VAL A 39 34.14 14.01 -4.36
CA VAL A 39 33.48 15.30 -4.10
C VAL A 39 34.37 16.49 -4.41
N ARG A 40 33.78 17.68 -4.52
CA ARG A 40 34.57 18.92 -4.57
C ARG A 40 35.24 19.16 -3.21
N PRO A 41 36.51 19.63 -3.16
CA PRO A 41 37.24 19.88 -1.93
C PRO A 41 36.47 20.80 -0.95
N GLY A 42 35.76 21.80 -1.46
CA GLY A 42 34.95 22.68 -0.62
C GLY A 42 33.79 21.97 0.07
N ARG A 43 33.14 21.01 -0.60
CA ARG A 43 32.05 20.21 -0.01
C ARG A 43 32.60 19.27 1.07
N ALA A 44 33.77 18.65 0.83
CA ALA A 44 34.45 17.84 1.85
C ALA A 44 34.81 18.68 3.09
N ARG A 45 35.49 19.82 2.90
CA ARG A 45 36.04 20.66 3.97
C ARG A 45 34.97 21.37 4.80
N ASN A 46 33.92 21.88 4.18
CA ASN A 46 32.97 22.76 4.86
C ASN A 46 31.75 22.00 5.40
N HIS A 47 31.39 20.86 4.80
CA HIS A 47 30.14 20.16 5.11
C HIS A 47 30.37 18.75 5.62
N LEU A 48 31.10 17.92 4.87
CA LEU A 48 31.17 16.48 5.16
C LEU A 48 32.09 16.13 6.33
N VAL A 49 33.25 16.78 6.43
CA VAL A 49 34.21 16.51 7.51
C VAL A 49 33.77 17.13 8.85
N PRO A 50 33.33 18.41 8.92
CA PRO A 50 32.84 18.99 10.17
C PRO A 50 31.56 18.30 10.66
N GLY A 51 30.68 17.90 9.73
CA GLY A 51 29.45 17.18 10.04
C GLY A 51 29.64 15.71 10.43
N LYS A 52 30.88 15.21 10.49
CA LYS A 52 31.21 13.79 10.73
C LYS A 52 30.56 12.81 9.73
N LEU A 53 30.09 13.33 8.59
CA LEU A 53 29.41 12.56 7.53
C LEU A 53 30.41 11.83 6.63
N ALA A 54 31.64 12.33 6.52
CA ALA A 54 32.69 11.67 5.74
C ALA A 54 34.08 11.89 6.36
N THR A 55 35.03 11.03 5.99
CA THR A 55 36.44 11.13 6.35
C THR A 55 37.30 11.09 5.10
N TYR A 56 38.45 11.78 5.10
CA TYR A 56 39.42 11.66 4.02
C TYR A 56 39.92 10.23 3.86
N VAL A 57 40.16 9.84 2.61
CA VAL A 57 40.77 8.55 2.29
C VAL A 57 42.18 8.50 2.88
N ASN A 58 42.43 7.50 3.71
CA ASN A 58 43.76 7.05 4.11
C ASN A 58 43.82 5.54 3.84
N ALA A 59 44.98 4.99 3.47
CA ALA A 59 45.13 3.57 3.14
C ALA A 59 44.62 2.64 4.26
N GLU A 60 44.90 2.99 5.51
CA GLU A 60 44.40 2.26 6.70
C GLU A 60 42.88 2.36 6.85
N LYS A 61 42.32 3.54 6.59
CA LYS A 61 40.88 3.79 6.72
C LYS A 61 40.08 3.13 5.61
N LEU A 62 40.68 2.97 4.43
CA LEU A 62 40.10 2.25 3.31
C LEU A 62 39.97 0.75 3.61
N ALA A 63 41.01 0.14 4.21
CA ALA A 63 40.97 -1.25 4.63
C ALA A 63 39.90 -1.47 5.71
N ALA A 64 39.87 -0.61 6.73
CA ALA A 64 38.88 -0.69 7.80
C ALA A 64 37.43 -0.42 7.34
N ALA A 65 37.24 0.40 6.31
CA ALA A 65 35.92 0.63 5.71
C ALA A 65 35.45 -0.57 4.90
N ARG A 66 36.35 -1.21 4.13
CA ARG A 66 36.05 -2.43 3.37
C ARG A 66 35.71 -3.61 4.28
N GLU A 67 36.44 -3.78 5.38
CA GLU A 67 36.15 -4.82 6.36
C GLU A 67 34.79 -4.61 7.03
N ARG A 68 34.46 -3.36 7.40
CA ARG A 68 33.14 -3.01 7.96
C ARG A 68 32.01 -3.21 6.96
N LEU A 69 32.22 -2.86 5.69
CA LEU A 69 31.26 -3.11 4.62
C LEU A 69 31.02 -4.61 4.44
N ALA A 70 32.08 -5.42 4.38
CA ALA A 70 31.99 -6.87 4.25
C ALA A 70 31.33 -7.53 5.46
N ALA A 71 31.61 -7.05 6.68
CA ALA A 71 30.93 -7.53 7.89
C ALA A 71 29.44 -7.19 7.88
N ARG A 72 29.09 -5.99 7.42
CA ARG A 72 27.68 -5.57 7.27
C ARG A 72 26.96 -6.35 6.17
N GLU A 73 27.64 -6.66 5.07
CA GLU A 73 27.08 -7.48 4.00
C GLU A 73 26.85 -8.91 4.48
N ARG A 74 27.79 -9.51 5.21
CA ARG A 74 27.61 -10.81 5.86
C ARG A 74 26.47 -10.81 6.86
N ALA A 75 26.38 -9.79 7.72
CA ALA A 75 25.28 -9.62 8.64
C ALA A 75 23.94 -9.37 7.93
N ARG A 76 23.94 -8.70 6.77
CA ARG A 76 22.74 -8.53 5.93
C ARG A 76 22.34 -9.82 5.21
N ILE A 77 23.28 -10.71 4.90
CA ILE A 77 22.97 -12.02 4.32
C ILE A 77 22.47 -12.97 5.40
N GLU A 78 23.04 -12.94 6.61
CA GLU A 78 22.56 -13.73 7.76
C GLU A 78 21.21 -13.21 8.27
N ALA A 79 21.01 -11.89 8.35
CA ALA A 79 19.72 -11.29 8.69
C ALA A 79 18.72 -11.32 7.52
N GLY A 80 19.20 -11.26 6.27
CA GLY A 80 18.40 -11.39 5.04
C GLY A 80 18.03 -12.83 4.71
N GLY A 81 18.44 -13.80 5.53
CA GLY A 81 17.76 -15.09 5.64
C GLY A 81 16.29 -14.95 6.09
N GLU A 82 15.90 -13.78 6.60
CA GLU A 82 14.53 -13.39 6.96
C GLU A 82 13.86 -12.52 5.87
N ASP A 83 14.48 -12.29 4.70
CA ASP A 83 13.76 -11.74 3.53
C ASP A 83 12.89 -12.81 2.83
N GLY A 84 12.85 -14.03 3.40
CA GLY A 84 11.78 -15.00 3.20
C GLY A 84 10.48 -14.62 3.92
N ASP A 85 10.51 -13.69 4.88
CA ASP A 85 9.33 -13.31 5.66
C ASP A 85 8.48 -12.22 5.00
N GLU A 86 8.99 -11.37 4.11
CA GLU A 86 8.11 -10.42 3.39
C GLU A 86 7.30 -11.11 2.28
N ALA A 87 7.89 -12.09 1.60
CA ALA A 87 7.19 -12.94 0.63
C ALA A 87 6.30 -13.99 1.32
N ALA A 88 6.72 -14.54 2.47
CA ALA A 88 5.89 -15.45 3.24
C ALA A 88 4.77 -14.72 4.00
N ALA A 89 4.99 -13.52 4.54
CA ALA A 89 3.94 -12.72 5.19
C ALA A 89 2.91 -12.24 4.17
N THR A 90 3.34 -11.79 2.98
CA THR A 90 2.39 -11.45 1.91
C THR A 90 1.60 -12.68 1.45
N ALA A 91 2.25 -13.84 1.30
CA ALA A 91 1.56 -15.09 0.96
C ALA A 91 0.61 -15.57 2.07
N GLN A 92 1.00 -15.50 3.34
CA GLN A 92 0.18 -15.88 4.49
C GLN A 92 -0.99 -14.92 4.70
N GLU A 93 -0.78 -13.62 4.47
CA GLU A 93 -1.83 -12.61 4.57
C GLU A 93 -2.85 -12.75 3.43
N GLU A 94 -2.40 -13.07 2.21
CA GLU A 94 -3.28 -13.44 1.09
C GLU A 94 -4.08 -14.71 1.40
N GLU A 95 -3.44 -15.73 1.99
CA GLU A 95 -4.11 -16.98 2.34
C GLU A 95 -5.14 -16.80 3.46
N HIS A 96 -4.82 -15.99 4.48
CA HIS A 96 -5.74 -15.65 5.56
C HIS A 96 -6.93 -14.85 5.02
N LYS A 97 -6.68 -13.82 4.20
CA LYS A 97 -7.75 -13.05 3.51
C LYS A 97 -8.62 -13.96 2.65
N ARG A 98 -8.05 -14.97 1.98
CA ARG A 98 -8.81 -15.94 1.18
C ARG A 98 -9.69 -16.85 2.04
N LYS A 99 -9.17 -17.32 3.18
CA LYS A 99 -9.92 -18.16 4.15
C LYS A 99 -11.05 -17.38 4.83
N GLU A 100 -10.79 -16.13 5.22
CA GLU A 100 -11.80 -15.22 5.79
C GLU A 100 -12.91 -14.93 4.77
N ARG A 101 -12.54 -14.58 3.52
CA ARG A 101 -13.49 -14.40 2.42
C ARG A 101 -14.32 -15.66 2.20
N ALA A 102 -13.69 -16.84 2.12
CA ALA A 102 -14.42 -18.09 1.94
C ALA A 102 -15.41 -18.38 3.09
N THR A 103 -15.06 -18.03 4.32
CA THR A 103 -15.94 -18.22 5.50
C THR A 103 -17.11 -17.25 5.49
N VAL A 104 -16.85 -15.97 5.24
CA VAL A 104 -17.89 -14.94 5.04
C VAL A 104 -18.83 -15.33 3.91
N MET A 105 -18.31 -15.96 2.86
CA MET A 105 -19.08 -16.39 1.69
C MET A 105 -19.96 -17.60 1.98
N LYS A 106 -19.44 -18.61 2.70
CA LYS A 106 -20.25 -19.72 3.22
C LYS A 106 -21.38 -19.21 4.10
N MET A 107 -21.09 -18.23 4.95
CA MET A 107 -22.14 -17.55 5.70
C MET A 107 -23.13 -16.96 4.71
N LEU A 108 -22.71 -16.05 3.80
CA LEU A 108 -23.60 -15.31 2.90
C LEU A 108 -24.53 -16.21 2.05
N THR A 109 -24.04 -17.34 1.54
CA THR A 109 -24.81 -18.32 0.76
C THR A 109 -25.62 -19.30 1.64
N ALA A 110 -25.29 -19.47 2.92
CA ALA A 110 -26.06 -20.34 3.80
C ALA A 110 -27.49 -19.81 3.99
N GLU A 111 -28.45 -20.72 3.87
CA GLU A 111 -29.81 -20.58 4.35
C GLU A 111 -29.75 -20.23 5.85
N PRO A 112 -30.43 -19.18 6.34
CA PRO A 112 -31.72 -18.70 5.86
C PRO A 112 -31.64 -17.59 4.81
N ALA A 113 -32.62 -17.60 3.91
CA ALA A 113 -32.87 -16.51 2.99
C ALA A 113 -33.18 -15.22 3.74
N ILE A 114 -32.72 -14.09 3.19
CA ILE A 114 -32.86 -12.78 3.83
C ILE A 114 -34.32 -12.38 3.77
N ALA A 115 -34.96 -12.36 4.93
CA ALA A 115 -36.39 -12.09 5.02
C ALA A 115 -36.65 -10.58 5.07
N PHE A 116 -37.24 -10.02 4.02
CA PHE A 116 -37.80 -8.67 4.02
C PHE A 116 -39.25 -8.73 4.46
N ARG A 117 -39.63 -7.92 5.45
CA ARG A 117 -41.04 -7.72 5.82
C ARG A 117 -41.49 -6.37 5.29
N ARG A 118 -42.35 -6.36 4.27
CA ARG A 118 -42.91 -5.12 3.70
C ARG A 118 -44.42 -5.05 3.88
N ILE A 119 -44.91 -3.82 4.07
CA ILE A 119 -46.34 -3.52 4.17
C ILE A 119 -46.93 -3.53 2.77
N LYS A 120 -48.03 -4.25 2.60
CA LYS A 120 -48.78 -4.32 1.35
C LYS A 120 -49.66 -3.09 1.15
N ASP A 121 -49.72 -2.59 -0.08
CA ASP A 121 -50.69 -1.58 -0.46
C ASP A 121 -52.07 -2.19 -0.71
N LYS A 122 -53.10 -1.59 -0.10
CA LYS A 122 -54.49 -2.05 -0.22
C LYS A 122 -55.06 -1.94 -1.64
N LYS A 123 -54.49 -1.10 -2.50
CA LYS A 123 -55.01 -0.83 -3.86
C LYS A 123 -54.35 -1.67 -4.95
N THR A 124 -53.04 -1.89 -4.86
CA THR A 124 -52.21 -2.53 -5.90
C THR A 124 -51.74 -3.92 -5.50
N GLY A 125 -51.87 -4.31 -4.22
CA GLY A 125 -51.44 -5.61 -3.72
C GLY A 125 -49.90 -5.81 -3.70
N LYS A 126 -49.14 -4.77 -4.05
CA LYS A 126 -47.68 -4.74 -4.10
C LYS A 126 -47.09 -4.13 -2.81
N PRO A 127 -45.78 -4.32 -2.53
CA PRO A 127 -45.09 -3.63 -1.46
C PRO A 127 -45.13 -2.11 -1.68
N ARG A 128 -45.46 -1.36 -0.63
CA ARG A 128 -45.51 0.12 -0.69
C ARG A 128 -44.17 0.78 -0.97
N ILE A 129 -43.09 0.11 -0.58
CA ILE A 129 -41.72 0.57 -0.75
C ILE A 129 -40.98 -0.50 -1.53
N ALA A 130 -40.42 -0.11 -2.67
CA ALA A 130 -39.58 -0.99 -3.47
C ALA A 130 -38.31 -1.37 -2.69
N VAL A 131 -37.83 -2.60 -2.88
CA VAL A 131 -36.59 -3.07 -2.29
C VAL A 131 -35.43 -2.63 -3.18
N THR A 132 -34.67 -1.65 -2.69
CA THR A 132 -33.46 -1.12 -3.35
C THR A 132 -32.19 -1.81 -2.86
N ARG A 133 -31.06 -1.56 -3.52
CA ARG A 133 -29.76 -2.11 -3.12
C ARG A 133 -29.37 -1.69 -1.70
N GLU A 134 -29.65 -0.46 -1.29
CA GLU A 134 -29.34 0.00 0.07
C GLU A 134 -30.14 -0.76 1.12
N ASN A 135 -31.44 -0.93 0.90
CA ASN A 135 -32.31 -1.72 1.77
C ASN A 135 -31.80 -3.16 1.92
N ILE A 136 -31.27 -3.75 0.83
CA ILE A 136 -30.72 -5.11 0.86
C ILE A 136 -29.49 -5.19 1.75
N VAL A 137 -28.56 -4.24 1.59
CA VAL A 137 -27.34 -4.16 2.40
C VAL A 137 -27.65 -3.98 3.89
N GLU A 138 -28.62 -3.14 4.24
CA GLU A 138 -29.03 -2.92 5.62
C GLU A 138 -29.57 -4.20 6.27
N GLU A 139 -30.41 -4.96 5.55
CA GLU A 139 -30.96 -6.20 6.10
C GLU A 139 -29.92 -7.32 6.17
N ILE A 140 -28.97 -7.39 5.21
CA ILE A 140 -27.79 -8.27 5.30
C ILE A 140 -27.00 -7.97 6.57
N ARG A 141 -26.75 -6.68 6.85
CA ARG A 141 -26.05 -6.25 8.05
C ARG A 141 -26.81 -6.61 9.32
N ARG A 142 -28.14 -6.53 9.29
CA ARG A 142 -28.99 -6.83 10.44
C ARG A 142 -29.12 -8.33 10.73
N GLN A 143 -29.33 -9.15 9.70
CA GLN A 143 -29.59 -10.58 9.87
C GLN A 143 -28.31 -11.41 9.91
N LYS A 144 -27.29 -11.01 9.14
CA LYS A 144 -26.06 -11.77 8.94
C LYS A 144 -24.82 -11.10 9.55
N SER A 145 -24.97 -9.89 10.08
CA SER A 145 -23.86 -9.09 10.66
C SER A 145 -22.69 -8.87 9.70
N LEU A 146 -22.96 -8.86 8.39
CA LEU A 146 -21.95 -8.65 7.34
C LEU A 146 -22.12 -7.25 6.73
N ASN A 147 -21.01 -6.53 6.58
CA ASN A 147 -20.98 -5.23 5.92
C ASN A 147 -20.64 -5.42 4.45
N LEU A 148 -21.65 -5.27 3.59
CA LEU A 148 -21.49 -5.34 2.14
C LEU A 148 -21.60 -3.94 1.52
N THR A 149 -20.94 -3.70 0.38
CA THR A 149 -21.15 -2.47 -0.38
C THR A 149 -22.34 -2.63 -1.34
N PRO A 150 -23.14 -1.58 -1.59
CA PRO A 150 -24.29 -1.67 -2.52
C PRO A 150 -23.91 -2.06 -3.95
N GLY A 151 -22.66 -1.78 -4.36
CA GLY A 151 -22.13 -2.16 -5.67
C GLY A 151 -21.83 -3.65 -5.83
N ALA A 152 -21.80 -4.42 -4.74
CA ALA A 152 -21.63 -5.86 -4.79
C ALA A 152 -22.92 -6.61 -5.17
N LEU A 153 -24.08 -5.93 -5.14
CA LEU A 153 -25.36 -6.51 -5.52
C LEU A 153 -25.68 -6.13 -6.97
N MET A 154 -25.81 -7.13 -7.83
CA MET A 154 -26.18 -6.91 -9.22
C MET A 154 -27.69 -6.92 -9.36
N LEU A 155 -28.28 -5.75 -9.10
CA LEU A 155 -29.72 -5.51 -9.19
C LEU A 155 -30.02 -4.48 -10.28
N GLU A 156 -30.51 -4.89 -11.46
CA GLU A 156 -30.81 -3.96 -12.55
C GLU A 156 -31.96 -3.01 -12.22
N ARG A 157 -33.00 -3.51 -11.55
CA ARG A 157 -34.19 -2.74 -11.18
C ARG A 157 -34.59 -3.05 -9.74
N PRO A 158 -35.08 -2.06 -8.97
CA PRO A 158 -35.65 -2.29 -7.64
C PRO A 158 -36.77 -3.34 -7.67
N ILE A 159 -36.85 -4.18 -6.65
CA ILE A 159 -37.88 -5.23 -6.56
C ILE A 159 -39.18 -4.61 -6.03
N VAL A 160 -40.26 -4.74 -6.80
CA VAL A 160 -41.58 -4.13 -6.51
C VAL A 160 -42.65 -5.20 -6.27
N ASP A 161 -42.28 -6.48 -6.22
CA ASP A 161 -43.22 -7.58 -6.05
C ASP A 161 -42.80 -8.45 -4.84
N PHE A 162 -43.78 -9.13 -4.25
CA PHE A 162 -43.53 -10.12 -3.20
C PHE A 162 -43.10 -11.44 -3.83
N GLY A 163 -42.10 -12.11 -3.26
CA GLY A 163 -41.56 -13.34 -3.83
C GLY A 163 -40.17 -13.67 -3.31
N GLU A 164 -39.62 -14.74 -3.86
CA GLU A 164 -38.25 -15.19 -3.63
C GLU A 164 -37.39 -14.77 -4.83
N TYR A 165 -36.29 -14.11 -4.55
CA TYR A 165 -35.39 -13.55 -5.55
C TYR A 165 -33.96 -13.97 -5.26
N ASP A 166 -33.34 -14.61 -6.23
CA ASP A 166 -31.92 -14.95 -6.20
C ASP A 166 -31.11 -13.82 -6.84
N ILE A 167 -30.46 -13.00 -6.01
CA ILE A 167 -29.73 -11.82 -6.48
C ILE A 167 -28.25 -12.19 -6.67
N PRO A 168 -27.69 -12.09 -7.89
CA PRO A 168 -26.29 -12.40 -8.11
C PRO A 168 -25.36 -11.37 -7.46
N LEU A 169 -24.25 -11.85 -6.91
CA LEU A 169 -23.21 -11.02 -6.33
C LEU A 169 -22.08 -10.75 -7.31
N PHE A 170 -21.60 -9.51 -7.30
CA PHE A 170 -20.37 -9.10 -7.96
C PHE A 170 -19.26 -8.96 -6.93
N ILE A 171 -18.27 -9.87 -6.99
CA ILE A 171 -17.16 -9.90 -6.05
C ILE A 171 -15.85 -9.84 -6.82
N ARG A 172 -14.97 -8.94 -6.38
CA ARG A 172 -13.68 -8.71 -7.03
C ARG A 172 -12.80 -9.95 -6.85
N GLY A 173 -12.56 -10.68 -7.94
CA GLY A 173 -11.68 -11.85 -7.99
C GLY A 173 -12.39 -13.21 -8.15
N GLU A 174 -13.72 -13.25 -8.22
CA GLU A 174 -14.50 -14.45 -8.58
C GLU A 174 -15.36 -14.18 -9.83
N PRO A 175 -15.69 -15.20 -10.64
CA PRO A 175 -16.54 -15.04 -11.80
C PRO A 175 -17.96 -14.64 -11.41
N VAL A 176 -18.56 -13.76 -12.21
CA VAL A 176 -19.89 -13.19 -11.99
C VAL A 176 -20.95 -14.30 -12.10
N GLY A 177 -21.87 -14.38 -11.13
CA GLY A 177 -23.05 -15.27 -11.20
C GLY A 177 -22.90 -16.63 -10.53
N GLU A 178 -21.73 -16.97 -9.98
CA GLU A 178 -21.54 -18.26 -9.28
C GLU A 178 -22.22 -18.29 -7.90
N ARG A 179 -22.53 -17.11 -7.33
CA ARG A 179 -23.21 -17.00 -6.03
C ARG A 179 -24.37 -16.03 -6.08
N THR A 180 -25.53 -16.54 -5.68
CA THR A 180 -26.75 -15.79 -5.47
C THR A 180 -27.02 -15.63 -3.98
N VAL A 181 -27.63 -14.50 -3.62
CA VAL A 181 -28.20 -14.29 -2.30
C VAL A 181 -29.71 -14.50 -2.40
N PRO A 182 -30.27 -15.50 -1.69
CA PRO A 182 -31.70 -15.70 -1.67
C PRO A 182 -32.34 -14.60 -0.79
N VAL A 183 -33.17 -13.79 -1.42
CA VAL A 183 -33.92 -12.69 -0.81
C VAL A 183 -35.40 -13.03 -0.86
N VAL A 184 -36.05 -13.10 0.30
CA VAL A 184 -37.49 -13.41 0.38
C VAL A 184 -38.24 -12.18 0.86
N VAL A 185 -39.10 -11.63 0.01
CA VAL A 185 -39.97 -10.50 0.34
C VAL A 185 -41.32 -11.04 0.80
N ARG A 186 -41.55 -11.00 2.12
CA ARG A 186 -42.80 -11.42 2.77
C ARG A 186 -43.65 -10.22 3.15
N GLU A 187 -44.97 -10.45 3.15
CA GLU A 187 -45.92 -9.51 3.71
C GLU A 187 -45.73 -9.42 5.24
N ARG A 188 -45.71 -8.20 5.76
CA ARG A 188 -45.79 -7.96 7.20
C ARG A 188 -47.26 -8.06 7.60
N LEU A 189 -47.63 -9.16 8.27
CA LEU A 189 -48.89 -9.33 8.99
C LEU A 189 -49.06 -8.25 10.06
#